data_AF-A0A223PI08-F1
#
_entry.id   AF-A0A223PI08-F1
#
_cell.length_a   1.000
_cell.length_b   1.000
_cell.length_c   1.000
_cell.angle_alpha   90.00
_cell.angle_beta   90.00
_cell.angle_gamma   90.00
#
_symmetry.space_group_name_H-M   'P 1'
#
loop_
_entity.id
_entity.type
_entity.pdbx_description
1 polymer ?
#
loop_
_entity_poly.entity_id
_entity_poly.type
_entity_poly.pdbx_seq_one_letter_code
_entity_poly.pdbx_strand_id
1 'polypeptide(L)'
;DEFNECAVSRKKCVPKKSDVGEFPVPDPSVLVKNFNMADFTGKWFISSGLNPSFDTFDCQLHEFHTESNKLVGNLSWRIRTPDGGFITRSTMQRFFQDPVHPGILYNHDNEYLHYQDD
;
A
#
# COMPACT_ATOMS: atom_id res chain seq x y z
N ASP A 1 -5.48 13.97 3.06
CA ASP A 1 -4.32 14.83 2.74
C ASP A 1 -4.74 15.80 1.63
N GLU A 2 -4.68 17.12 1.86
CA GLU A 2 -5.24 18.14 0.94
C GLU A 2 -4.56 18.11 -0.44
N PHE A 3 -3.26 17.82 -0.47
CA PHE A 3 -2.51 17.69 -1.72
C PHE A 3 -3.00 16.48 -2.52
N ASN A 4 -3.07 15.30 -1.90
CA ASN A 4 -3.55 14.09 -2.57
C ASN A 4 -5.00 14.27 -3.04
N GLU A 5 -5.88 14.84 -2.23
CA GLU A 5 -7.26 15.13 -2.64
C GLU A 5 -7.31 16.02 -3.89
N CYS A 6 -6.51 17.09 -3.92
CA CYS A 6 -6.46 18.00 -5.05
C CYS A 6 -5.83 17.34 -6.28
N ALA A 7 -4.61 16.84 -6.17
CA ALA A 7 -3.81 16.37 -7.30
C ALA A 7 -4.28 15.02 -7.85
N VAL A 8 -4.63 14.08 -6.97
CA VAL A 8 -4.96 12.70 -7.33
C VAL A 8 -6.46 12.59 -7.63
N SER A 9 -7.31 12.97 -6.68
CA SER A 9 -8.76 12.75 -6.80
C SER A 9 -9.48 13.80 -7.66
N ARG A 10 -9.30 15.10 -7.36
CA ARG A 10 -10.05 16.19 -8.03
C ARG A 10 -9.49 16.56 -9.40
N LYS A 11 -8.16 16.72 -9.51
CA LYS A 11 -7.49 17.18 -10.74
C LYS A 11 -6.96 16.05 -11.62
N LYS A 12 -6.84 14.83 -11.09
CA LYS A 12 -6.36 13.64 -11.82
C LYS A 12 -5.01 13.87 -12.50
N CYS A 13 -4.11 14.58 -11.82
CA CYS A 13 -2.77 14.90 -12.29
C CYS A 13 -1.86 13.66 -12.38
N VAL A 14 -2.22 12.57 -11.69
CA VAL A 14 -1.47 11.31 -11.68
C VAL A 14 -2.29 10.25 -12.42
N PRO A 15 -1.92 9.87 -13.66
CA PRO A 15 -2.68 8.86 -14.40
C PRO A 15 -2.51 7.47 -13.79
N LYS A 16 -3.58 6.67 -13.78
CA LYS A 16 -3.48 5.24 -13.47
C LYS A 16 -2.67 4.57 -14.59
N LYS A 17 -1.59 3.87 -14.26
CA LYS A 17 -0.90 3.02 -15.23
C LYS A 17 -1.77 1.81 -15.54
N SER A 18 -1.91 1.49 -16.83
CA SER A 18 -2.51 0.23 -17.26
C SER A 18 -1.63 -0.94 -16.83
N ASP A 19 -2.26 -2.05 -16.45
CA ASP A 19 -1.53 -3.29 -16.29
C ASP A 19 -1.01 -3.76 -17.64
N VAL A 20 0.28 -4.09 -17.69
CA VAL A 20 1.00 -4.58 -18.86
C VAL A 20 1.45 -6.04 -18.69
N GLY A 21 1.04 -6.70 -17.59
CA GLY A 21 1.32 -8.11 -17.33
C GLY A 21 2.72 -8.41 -16.80
N GLU A 22 3.47 -7.39 -16.34
CA GLU A 22 4.82 -7.57 -15.77
C GLU A 22 4.81 -8.30 -14.42
N PHE A 23 3.68 -8.27 -13.69
CA PHE A 23 3.52 -8.86 -12.37
C PHE A 23 2.33 -9.84 -12.37
N PRO A 24 2.49 -11.06 -12.91
CA PRO A 24 1.40 -12.03 -12.98
C PRO A 24 0.96 -12.50 -11.58
N VAL A 25 -0.30 -12.92 -11.46
CA VAL A 25 -0.84 -13.54 -10.25
C VAL A 25 0.00 -14.77 -9.89
N PRO A 26 0.54 -14.86 -8.65
CA PRO A 26 1.36 -15.99 -8.23
C PRO A 26 0.54 -17.27 -8.12
N ASP A 27 1.19 -18.43 -8.36
CA ASP A 27 0.56 -19.73 -8.14
C ASP A 27 0.15 -19.89 -6.66
N PRO A 28 -1.09 -20.25 -6.33
CA PRO A 28 -1.54 -20.39 -4.94
C PRO A 28 -0.70 -21.38 -4.11
N SER A 29 -0.02 -22.34 -4.76
CA SER A 29 0.86 -23.31 -4.11
C SER A 29 2.04 -22.65 -3.40
N VAL A 30 2.56 -21.52 -3.91
CA VAL A 30 3.72 -20.82 -3.34
C VAL A 30 3.37 -19.83 -2.23
N LEU A 31 2.08 -19.55 -2.02
CA LEU A 31 1.60 -18.65 -0.97
C LEU A 31 1.59 -19.33 0.40
N VAL A 32 1.75 -18.52 1.46
CA VAL A 32 1.62 -18.98 2.84
C VAL A 32 0.24 -19.60 3.09
N LYS A 33 0.22 -20.77 3.72
CA LYS A 33 -1.02 -21.55 3.91
C LYS A 33 -1.83 -21.10 5.12
N ASN A 34 -1.15 -20.56 6.13
CA ASN A 34 -1.74 -20.01 7.34
C ASN A 34 -1.21 -18.60 7.52
N PHE A 35 -2.10 -17.65 7.73
CA PHE A 35 -1.76 -16.26 7.97
C PHE A 35 -2.83 -15.64 8.85
N ASN A 36 -2.41 -15.02 9.96
CA ASN A 36 -3.28 -14.30 10.86
C ASN A 36 -3.00 -12.81 10.74
N MET A 37 -4.00 -12.03 10.31
CA MET A 37 -3.85 -10.57 10.19
C MET A 37 -3.45 -9.89 11.50
N ALA A 38 -3.78 -10.48 12.66
CA ALA A 38 -3.40 -9.94 13.95
C ALA A 38 -1.88 -9.85 14.14
N ASP A 39 -1.11 -10.76 13.51
CA ASP A 39 0.36 -10.78 13.58
C ASP A 39 0.97 -9.53 12.91
N PHE A 40 0.23 -8.87 12.03
CA PHE A 40 0.63 -7.61 11.41
C PHE A 40 0.45 -6.39 12.32
N THR A 41 -0.25 -6.50 13.44
CA THR A 41 -0.53 -5.35 14.32
C THR A 41 0.75 -4.74 14.87
N GLY A 42 0.91 -3.44 14.71
CA GLY A 42 2.06 -2.67 15.20
C GLY A 42 2.83 -1.96 14.11
N LYS A 43 4.08 -1.61 14.41
CA LYS A 43 4.96 -0.80 13.56
C LYS A 43 5.87 -1.69 12.72
N TRP A 44 5.84 -1.47 11.41
CA TRP A 44 6.64 -2.20 10.43
C TRP A 44 7.44 -1.23 9.56
N PHE A 45 8.65 -1.64 9.20
CA PHE A 45 9.53 -0.89 8.32
C PHE A 45 9.74 -1.67 7.02
N ILE A 46 9.47 -1.02 5.88
CA ILE A 46 9.90 -1.57 4.59
C ILE A 46 11.40 -1.30 4.47
N SER A 47 12.19 -2.38 4.43
CA SER A 47 13.66 -2.33 4.37
C SER A 47 14.22 -2.70 2.99
N SER A 48 13.38 -3.27 2.12
CA SER A 48 13.71 -3.62 0.75
C SER A 48 12.41 -3.72 -0.05
N GLY A 49 12.47 -3.39 -1.33
CA GLY A 49 11.38 -3.65 -2.26
C GLY A 49 11.89 -3.94 -3.66
N LEU A 50 10.96 -4.40 -4.49
CA LEU A 50 11.24 -4.86 -5.85
C LEU A 50 11.09 -3.76 -6.91
N ASN A 51 10.27 -2.73 -6.65
CA ASN A 51 9.96 -1.67 -7.60
C ASN A 51 10.60 -0.35 -7.16
N PRO A 52 11.73 0.05 -7.79
CA PRO A 52 12.49 1.23 -7.41
C PRO A 52 11.65 2.52 -7.34
N SER A 53 10.53 2.59 -8.06
CA SER A 53 9.63 3.76 -8.08
C SER A 53 8.95 4.01 -6.73
N PHE A 54 8.70 2.96 -5.95
CA PHE A 54 8.09 3.03 -4.62
C PHE A 54 9.12 2.85 -3.52
N ASP A 55 10.26 2.22 -3.83
CA ASP A 55 11.34 1.92 -2.90
C ASP A 55 12.38 3.05 -2.77
N THR A 56 12.19 4.17 -3.49
CA THR A 56 13.15 5.29 -3.47
C THR A 56 13.03 6.17 -2.23
N PHE A 57 11.97 6.03 -1.43
CA PHE A 57 11.75 6.91 -0.28
C PHE A 57 12.44 6.37 0.98
N ASP A 58 13.10 7.27 1.71
CA ASP A 58 13.78 6.98 2.98
C ASP A 58 12.83 6.28 3.99
N CYS A 59 13.37 5.43 4.86
CA CYS A 59 12.72 4.68 5.97
C CYS A 59 11.18 4.78 6.01
N GLN A 60 10.51 3.85 5.32
CA GLN A 60 9.04 3.81 5.28
C GLN A 60 8.49 3.07 6.50
N LEU A 61 8.02 3.85 7.46
CA LEU A 61 7.30 3.35 8.64
C LEU A 61 5.80 3.24 8.32
N HIS A 62 5.25 2.07 8.57
CA HIS A 62 3.82 1.78 8.48
C HIS A 62 3.33 1.27 9.83
N GLU A 63 2.16 1.73 10.25
CA GLU A 63 1.51 1.25 11.45
C GLU A 63 0.21 0.55 11.07
N PHE A 64 0.09 -0.70 11.48
CA PHE A 64 -1.02 -1.57 11.14
C PHE A 64 -1.82 -1.95 12.38
N HIS A 65 -3.12 -2.15 12.18
CA HIS A 65 -4.01 -2.72 13.17
C HIS A 65 -5.15 -3.48 12.49
N THR A 66 -5.81 -4.37 13.23
CA THR A 66 -7.01 -5.06 12.73
C THR A 66 -8.28 -4.34 13.16
N GLU A 67 -9.20 -4.09 12.24
CA GLU A 67 -10.51 -3.49 12.50
C GLU A 67 -11.58 -4.29 11.73
N SER A 68 -12.59 -4.82 12.43
CA SER A 68 -13.74 -5.52 11.81
C SER A 68 -13.35 -6.55 10.74
N ASN A 69 -12.38 -7.42 11.04
CA ASN A 69 -11.83 -8.43 10.12
C ASN A 69 -11.15 -7.85 8.87
N LYS A 70 -10.56 -6.66 8.99
CA LYS A 70 -9.74 -6.01 7.98
C LYS A 70 -8.40 -5.67 8.60
N LEU A 71 -7.35 -5.72 7.79
CA LEU A 71 -6.07 -5.12 8.14
C LEU A 71 -6.09 -3.66 7.66
N VAL A 72 -5.91 -2.73 8.60
CA VAL A 72 -5.88 -1.29 8.34
C VAL A 72 -4.44 -0.81 8.46
N GLY A 73 -3.90 -0.26 7.39
CA GLY A 73 -2.54 0.29 7.33
C GLY A 73 -2.56 1.81 7.29
N ASN A 74 -1.97 2.44 8.30
CA ASN A 74 -1.60 3.84 8.28
C ASN A 74 -0.21 3.95 7.66
N LEU A 75 -0.16 4.29 6.37
CA LEU A 75 1.08 4.37 5.62
C LEU A 75 1.63 5.77 5.69
N SER A 76 2.95 5.89 5.87
CA SER A 76 3.65 7.18 5.83
C SER A 76 4.91 7.07 4.99
N TRP A 77 5.16 8.10 4.17
CA TRP A 77 6.38 8.18 3.37
C TRP A 77 6.85 9.63 3.29
N ARG A 78 8.14 9.80 3.02
CA ARG A 78 8.78 11.11 2.89
C ARG A 78 9.31 11.30 1.47
N ILE A 79 8.89 12.36 0.84
CA ILE A 79 9.34 12.76 -0.49
C ILE A 79 10.43 13.82 -0.31
N ARG A 80 11.63 13.54 -0.81
CA ARG A 80 12.73 14.51 -0.79
C ARG A 80 12.45 15.63 -1.79
N THR A 81 12.61 16.87 -1.38
CA THR A 81 12.43 18.05 -2.25
C THR A 81 13.77 18.52 -2.85
N PRO A 82 13.76 19.21 -4.01
CA PRO A 82 15.00 19.65 -4.68
C PRO A 82 15.89 20.57 -3.83
N ASP A 83 15.32 21.28 -2.86
CA ASP A 83 16.01 22.15 -1.90
C ASP A 83 16.64 21.39 -0.72
N GLY A 84 16.59 20.05 -0.72
CA GLY A 84 17.14 19.21 0.34
C GLY A 84 16.21 18.98 1.52
N GLY A 85 14.98 19.51 1.48
CA GLY A 85 13.93 19.26 2.47
C GLY A 85 13.18 17.94 2.26
N PHE A 86 12.12 17.76 3.05
CA PHE A 86 11.22 16.62 2.94
C PHE A 86 9.76 17.05 3.09
N ILE A 87 8.89 16.41 2.31
CA ILE A 87 7.44 16.46 2.47
C ILE A 87 7.00 15.09 3.01
N THR A 88 6.37 15.09 4.19
CA THR A 88 5.76 13.86 4.71
C THR A 88 4.33 13.74 4.19
N ARG A 89 3.96 12.54 3.75
CA ARG A 89 2.62 12.18 3.32
C ARG A 89 2.15 10.96 4.10
N SER A 90 0.85 10.86 4.25
CA SER A 90 0.21 9.68 4.81
C SER A 90 -1.08 9.34 4.08
N THR A 91 -1.45 8.08 4.15
CA THR A 91 -2.74 7.58 3.66
C THR A 91 -3.13 6.36 4.47
N MET A 92 -4.41 6.01 4.41
CA MET A 92 -4.94 4.83 5.04
C MET A 92 -5.39 3.85 3.97
N GLN A 93 -5.04 2.58 4.20
CA GLN A 93 -5.47 1.48 3.35
C GLN A 93 -6.18 0.41 4.18
N ARG A 94 -7.09 -0.30 3.53
CA ARG A 94 -7.86 -1.37 4.14
C ARG A 94 -7.75 -2.61 3.27
N PHE A 95 -7.33 -3.69 3.89
CA PHE A 95 -7.10 -4.98 3.26
C PHE A 95 -8.10 -6.00 3.81
N PHE A 96 -8.67 -6.79 2.91
CA PHE A 96 -9.62 -7.86 3.19
C PHE A 96 -8.96 -9.19 2.88
N GLN A 97 -8.87 -10.07 3.86
CA GLN A 97 -8.30 -11.40 3.66
C GLN A 97 -9.26 -12.28 2.85
N ASP A 98 -8.72 -13.02 1.87
CA ASP A 98 -9.49 -14.01 1.11
C ASP A 98 -9.97 -15.14 2.04
N PRO A 99 -11.26 -15.52 1.98
CA PRO A 99 -11.81 -16.53 2.88
C PRO A 99 -11.32 -17.96 2.60
N VAL A 100 -10.78 -18.22 1.40
CA VAL A 100 -10.25 -19.53 0.97
C VAL A 100 -8.73 -19.57 1.07
N HIS A 101 -8.06 -18.46 0.80
CA HIS A 101 -6.60 -18.36 0.75
C HIS A 101 -6.08 -17.34 1.78
N PRO A 102 -5.72 -17.76 3.01
CA PRO A 102 -5.31 -16.83 4.07
C PRO A 102 -4.14 -15.91 3.70
N GLY A 103 -3.25 -16.32 2.79
CA GLY A 103 -2.14 -15.51 2.32
C GLY A 103 -2.49 -14.42 1.30
N ILE A 104 -3.74 -14.32 0.86
CA ILE A 104 -4.20 -13.31 -0.10
C ILE A 104 -4.99 -12.23 0.64
N LEU A 105 -4.61 -10.97 0.42
CA LEU A 105 -5.29 -9.80 0.94
C LEU A 105 -5.61 -8.86 -0.21
N TYR A 106 -6.87 -8.42 -0.29
CA TYR A 106 -7.34 -7.50 -1.31
C TYR A 106 -7.49 -6.09 -0.76
N ASN A 107 -6.98 -5.11 -1.47
CA ASN A 107 -7.14 -3.70 -1.19
C ASN A 107 -7.87 -3.02 -2.35
N HIS A 108 -9.14 -2.74 -2.11
CA HIS A 108 -9.99 -1.96 -3.01
C HIS A 108 -10.44 -0.66 -2.32
N ASP A 109 -11.03 0.25 -3.10
CA ASP A 109 -11.66 1.47 -2.59
C ASP A 109 -10.75 2.42 -1.79
N ASN A 110 -9.49 2.55 -2.21
CA ASN A 110 -8.57 3.51 -1.64
C ASN A 110 -9.04 4.96 -1.86
N GLU A 111 -9.01 5.77 -0.81
CA GLU A 111 -9.47 7.16 -0.84
C GLU A 111 -8.54 8.07 -1.67
N TYR A 112 -7.23 7.80 -1.64
CA TYR A 112 -6.19 8.67 -2.21
C TYR A 112 -5.14 7.94 -3.07
N LEU A 113 -5.26 6.63 -3.27
CA LEU A 113 -4.33 5.85 -4.08
C LEU A 113 -5.06 5.28 -5.30
N HIS A 114 -4.52 5.53 -6.49
CA HIS A 114 -5.15 5.11 -7.76
C HIS A 114 -4.97 3.64 -8.11
N TYR A 115 -4.33 2.85 -7.25
CA TYR A 115 -4.30 1.41 -7.42
C TYR A 115 -5.47 0.78 -6.64
N GLN A 116 -6.05 -0.21 -7.26
CA GLN A 116 -6.95 -1.18 -6.65
C GLN A 116 -6.39 -2.51 -7.11
N ASP A 117 -6.35 -3.49 -6.21
CA ASP A 117 -6.12 -4.87 -6.65
C ASP A 117 -7.24 -5.23 -7.64
N ASP A 118 -6.90 -5.93 -8.71
CA ASP A 118 -7.79 -6.34 -9.80
C ASP A 118 -8.45 -7.70 -9.55
#